data_AF-A0AA39TQ28-F1
#
_entry.id   AF-A0AA39TQ28-F1
#
_cell.length_a   1.000
_cell.length_b   1.000
_cell.length_c   1.000
_cell.angle_alpha   90.00
_cell.angle_beta   90.00
_cell.angle_gamma   90.00
#
_symmetry.space_group_name_H-M   'P 1'
#
loop_
_entity.id
_entity.type
_entity.pdbx_description
1 polymer ?
#
loop_
_entity_poly.entity_id
_entity_poly.type
_entity_poly.pdbx_seq_one_letter_code
_entity_poly.pdbx_strand_id
1 'polypeptide(L)'
;MSEIYRGEENNEKNSVRAAVSSLNTAAEMAKSKNHTAHNQSHKAHRNGIKKPKRHRHTSTKGMDPKFLRNQRYARKHNNKAAESATEEE
;
A
#
# COMPACT_ATOMS: atom_id res chain seq x y z
N MET A 1 6.31 -24.97 -11.81
CA MET A 1 4.93 -25.52 -11.79
C MET A 1 4.20 -25.36 -10.45
N SER A 2 4.71 -24.59 -9.48
CA SER A 2 4.19 -24.58 -8.10
C SER A 2 3.66 -23.22 -7.63
N GLU A 3 3.13 -22.39 -8.54
CA GLU A 3 2.76 -20.99 -8.22
C GLU A 3 1.26 -20.65 -8.33
N ILE A 4 0.37 -21.61 -8.62
CA ILE A 4 -1.04 -21.28 -8.96
C ILE A 4 -2.07 -21.66 -7.87
N TYR A 5 -1.69 -22.39 -6.82
CA TYR A 5 -2.66 -22.96 -5.85
C TYR A 5 -2.72 -22.25 -4.47
N ARG A 6 -3.01 -20.94 -4.42
CA ARG A 6 -3.38 -20.30 -3.13
C ARG A 6 -4.32 -19.07 -3.25
N GLY A 7 -5.12 -19.00 -4.31
CA GLY A 7 -5.99 -17.85 -4.60
C GLY A 7 -7.49 -18.05 -4.39
N GLU A 8 -7.99 -19.28 -4.32
CA GLU A 8 -9.42 -19.54 -4.60
C GLU A 8 -10.30 -19.76 -3.35
N GLU A 9 -9.74 -20.15 -2.19
CA GLU A 9 -10.54 -20.51 -1.01
C GLU A 9 -11.24 -19.35 -0.28
N ASN A 10 -10.90 -18.09 -0.61
CA ASN A 10 -11.45 -16.92 0.08
C ASN A 10 -12.70 -16.34 -0.61
N ASN A 11 -13.01 -16.77 -1.84
CA ASN A 11 -14.15 -16.24 -2.60
C ASN A 11 -15.44 -17.05 -2.35
N GLU A 12 -15.34 -18.37 -2.19
CA GLU A 12 -16.50 -19.23 -1.91
C GLU A 12 -17.17 -18.90 -0.57
N LYS A 13 -16.38 -18.66 0.49
CA LYS A 13 -16.90 -18.37 1.83
C LYS A 13 -17.70 -17.05 1.92
N ASN A 14 -17.51 -16.14 0.96
CA ASN A 14 -18.31 -14.91 0.83
C ASN A 14 -19.63 -15.15 0.07
N SER A 15 -19.64 -16.06 -0.89
CA SER A 15 -20.85 -16.44 -1.65
C SER A 15 -21.85 -17.21 -0.78
N VAL A 16 -21.38 -18.18 0.02
CA VAL A 16 -22.29 -18.98 0.88
C VAL A 16 -22.88 -18.13 2.03
N ARG A 17 -22.16 -17.14 2.53
CA ARG A 17 -22.63 -16.23 3.59
C ARG A 17 -23.77 -15.32 3.12
N ALA A 18 -23.78 -14.94 1.84
CA ALA A 18 -24.84 -14.12 1.24
C ALA A 18 -26.15 -14.89 1.04
N ALA A 19 -26.09 -16.19 0.73
CA ALA A 19 -27.29 -17.02 0.54
C ALA A 19 -28.01 -17.35 1.86
N VAL A 20 -27.26 -17.55 2.96
CA VAL A 20 -27.81 -17.93 4.27
C VAL A 20 -28.41 -16.74 5.04
N SER A 21 -28.10 -15.48 4.67
CA SER A 21 -28.70 -14.30 5.30
C SER A 21 -30.13 -13.99 4.85
N SER A 22 -30.63 -14.65 3.80
CA SER A 22 -31.96 -14.38 3.21
C SER A 22 -33.14 -15.05 3.94
N LEU A 23 -32.91 -15.91 4.93
CA LEU A 23 -33.94 -16.77 5.52
C LEU A 23 -34.16 -16.60 7.04
N ASN A 24 -33.84 -15.45 7.64
CA ASN A 24 -34.06 -15.22 9.08
C ASN A 24 -34.55 -13.80 9.37
N THR A 25 -35.87 -13.58 9.27
CA THR A 25 -36.52 -12.29 9.57
C THR A 25 -37.73 -12.45 10.50
N ALA A 26 -37.61 -13.23 11.59
CA ALA A 26 -38.71 -13.41 12.54
C ALA A 26 -38.28 -13.39 14.03
N ALA A 27 -37.00 -13.17 14.33
CA ALA A 27 -36.55 -12.84 15.67
C ALA A 27 -36.30 -11.34 15.72
N GLU A 28 -37.29 -10.63 16.26
CA GLU A 28 -37.16 -9.48 17.15
C GLU A 28 -35.72 -8.97 17.31
N MET A 29 -35.53 -7.69 16.97
CA MET A 29 -34.28 -6.93 17.04
C MET A 29 -33.66 -6.91 18.46
N ALA A 30 -33.16 -8.05 18.94
CA ALA A 30 -32.33 -8.12 20.11
C ALA A 30 -31.10 -7.27 19.85
N LYS A 31 -30.82 -6.30 20.75
CA LYS A 31 -29.70 -5.37 20.60
C LYS A 31 -28.41 -6.15 20.34
N SER A 32 -27.83 -5.95 19.16
CA SER A 32 -26.55 -6.55 18.79
C SER A 32 -25.39 -5.67 19.29
N LYS A 33 -24.16 -6.21 19.26
CA LYS A 33 -22.98 -5.44 19.69
C LYS A 33 -22.62 -4.40 18.64
N ASN A 34 -22.67 -3.12 19.03
CA ASN A 34 -22.45 -1.98 18.12
C ASN A 34 -20.99 -1.84 17.62
N HIS A 35 -19.99 -2.37 18.33
CA HIS A 35 -18.58 -2.24 17.94
C HIS A 35 -17.68 -3.36 18.51
N THR A 36 -16.69 -3.82 17.72
CA THR A 36 -15.65 -4.75 18.18
C THR A 36 -14.33 -4.59 17.40
N ALA A 37 -13.22 -4.58 18.13
CA ALA A 37 -11.85 -4.62 17.58
C ALA A 37 -11.21 -6.01 17.65
N HIS A 38 -11.94 -7.03 18.13
CA HIS A 38 -11.39 -8.31 18.57
C HIS A 38 -10.52 -9.04 17.53
N ASN A 39 -10.95 -9.12 16.27
CA ASN A 39 -10.23 -9.84 15.22
C ASN A 39 -9.39 -8.91 14.31
N GLN A 40 -9.27 -7.62 14.63
CA GLN A 40 -8.56 -6.69 13.75
C GLN A 40 -7.05 -6.96 13.77
N SER A 41 -6.46 -7.11 14.96
CA SER A 41 -5.04 -7.40 15.14
C SER A 41 -4.63 -8.73 14.50
N HIS A 42 -5.45 -9.78 14.65
CA HIS A 42 -5.19 -11.07 14.03
C HIS A 42 -5.17 -10.99 12.50
N LYS A 43 -6.13 -10.29 11.88
CA LYS A 43 -6.16 -10.10 10.43
C LYS A 43 -4.98 -9.26 9.93
N ALA A 44 -4.63 -8.17 10.62
CA ALA A 44 -3.51 -7.30 10.25
C ALA A 44 -2.17 -8.06 10.24
N HIS A 45 -2.00 -9.04 11.14
CA HIS A 45 -0.77 -9.82 11.23
C HIS A 45 -0.73 -11.07 10.32
N ARG A 46 -1.83 -11.48 9.65
CA ARG A 46 -1.80 -12.65 8.72
C ARG A 46 -0.75 -12.51 7.62
N ASN A 47 -0.64 -11.31 7.04
CA ASN A 47 0.36 -10.98 6.00
C ASN A 47 1.51 -10.10 6.56
N GLY A 48 1.43 -9.77 7.84
CA GLY A 48 2.30 -8.83 8.53
C GLY A 48 2.06 -7.37 8.16
N ILE A 49 2.29 -6.47 9.12
CA ILE A 49 2.28 -5.02 8.89
C ILE A 49 3.59 -4.65 8.18
N LYS A 50 3.51 -4.34 6.88
CA LYS A 50 4.70 -3.98 6.09
C LYS A 50 5.10 -2.53 6.38
N LYS A 51 6.39 -2.31 6.61
CA LYS A 51 6.98 -0.97 6.71
C LYS A 51 7.02 -0.32 5.31
N PRO A 52 6.96 1.02 5.20
CA PRO A 52 7.17 1.70 3.93
C PRO A 52 8.55 1.33 3.36
N LYS A 53 8.62 1.13 2.04
CA LYS A 53 9.87 0.77 1.36
C LYS A 53 10.83 1.96 1.42
N ARG A 54 12.09 1.70 1.78
CA ARG A 54 13.17 2.69 1.71
C ARG A 54 13.76 2.65 0.30
N HIS A 55 13.72 3.78 -0.39
CA HIS A 55 14.38 3.97 -1.69
C HIS A 55 15.61 4.87 -1.51
N ARG A 56 16.64 4.70 -2.36
CA ARG A 56 17.83 5.56 -2.34
C ARG A 56 17.47 7.04 -2.54
N HIS A 57 16.47 7.31 -3.37
CA HIS A 57 15.92 8.64 -3.60
C HIS A 57 14.40 8.61 -3.39
N THR A 58 13.90 9.44 -2.49
CA THR A 58 12.47 9.61 -2.23
C THR A 58 11.89 10.72 -3.11
N SER A 59 10.55 10.79 -3.20
CA SER A 59 9.88 11.84 -3.98
C SER A 59 10.09 13.22 -3.35
N THR A 60 10.44 14.22 -4.18
CA THR A 60 10.57 15.62 -3.76
C THR A 60 9.27 16.43 -3.90
N LYS A 61 8.13 15.75 -4.10
CA LYS A 61 6.82 16.38 -4.23
C LYS A 61 6.43 17.06 -2.90
N GLY A 62 6.04 18.33 -2.96
CA GLY A 62 5.70 19.14 -1.78
C GLY A 62 6.89 19.84 -1.11
N MET A 63 8.09 19.72 -1.67
CA MET A 63 9.26 20.49 -1.22
C MET A 63 9.19 21.95 -1.70
N ASP A 64 9.88 22.86 -1.01
CA ASP A 64 9.94 24.29 -1.33
C ASP A 64 10.28 24.54 -2.82
N PRO A 65 9.39 25.21 -3.57
CA PRO A 65 9.64 25.57 -4.96
C PRO A 65 10.96 26.34 -5.18
N LYS A 66 11.40 27.18 -4.25
CA LYS A 66 12.66 27.94 -4.40
C LYS A 66 13.87 27.01 -4.40
N PHE A 67 13.91 26.08 -3.44
CA PHE A 67 14.96 25.07 -3.41
C PHE A 67 14.94 24.20 -4.67
N LEU A 68 13.76 23.75 -5.12
CA LEU A 68 13.64 22.91 -6.32
C LEU A 68 14.12 23.63 -7.59
N ARG A 69 13.86 24.94 -7.70
CA ARG A 69 14.39 25.76 -8.81
C ARG A 69 15.92 25.81 -8.76
N ASN A 70 16.51 26.07 -7.60
CA ASN A 70 17.96 26.09 -7.45
C ASN A 70 18.60 24.73 -7.78
N GLN A 71 18.04 23.64 -7.25
CA GLN A 71 18.54 22.29 -7.52
C GLN A 71 18.51 21.95 -9.02
N ARG A 72 17.49 22.40 -9.76
CA ARG A 72 17.41 22.23 -11.23
C ARG A 72 18.54 22.96 -11.93
N TYR A 73 18.82 24.22 -11.57
CA TYR A 73 19.91 24.98 -12.17
C TYR A 73 21.28 24.39 -11.83
N ALA A 74 21.53 24.03 -10.57
CA ALA A 74 22.79 23.42 -10.16
C ALA A 74 23.07 22.11 -10.92
N ARG A 75 22.08 21.21 -11.00
CA ARG A 75 22.23 19.94 -11.76
C ARG A 75 22.51 20.17 -13.24
N LYS A 76 21.90 21.19 -13.86
CA LYS A 76 22.12 21.52 -15.27
C LYS A 76 23.60 21.82 -15.56
N HIS A 77 24.26 22.58 -14.69
CA HIS A 77 25.66 22.96 -14.88
C HIS A 77 26.64 21.89 -14.39
N ASN A 78 26.29 21.13 -13.35
CA ASN A 78 27.11 20.00 -12.88
C ASN A 78 27.24 18.89 -13.93
N ASN A 79 26.16 18.59 -14.67
CA ASN A 79 26.22 17.58 -15.71
C ASN A 79 27.19 17.96 -16.84
N LYS A 80 27.17 19.23 -17.26
CA LYS A 80 28.08 19.73 -18.30
C LYS A 80 29.55 19.75 -17.83
N ALA A 81 29.78 20.10 -16.57
CA ALA A 81 31.12 20.04 -15.97
C ALA A 81 31.62 18.59 -15.78
N ALA A 82 30.70 17.65 -15.51
CA ALA A 82 31.04 16.24 -15.42
C ALA A 82 31.40 15.65 -16.79
N GLU A 83 30.68 16.01 -17.86
CA GLU A 83 31.00 15.59 -19.24
C GLU A 83 32.39 16.07 -19.67
N SER A 84 32.73 17.34 -19.44
CA SER A 84 34.09 17.84 -19.73
C SER A 84 35.16 17.18 -18.87
N ALA A 85 34.86 16.86 -17.61
CA ALA A 85 35.82 16.21 -16.73
C ALA A 85 36.08 14.74 -17.11
N THR A 86 35.13 14.07 -17.77
CA THR A 86 35.32 12.70 -18.28
C THR A 86 35.97 12.63 -19.66
N GLU A 87 36.00 13.73 -20.41
CA GLU A 87 36.67 13.81 -21.72
C GLU A 87 38.16 14.19 -21.61
N GLU A 88 38.60 14.71 -20.46
CA GLU A 88 40.00 15.04 -20.16
C GLU A 88 40.78 13.89 -19.49
N GLU A 89 40.16 12.71 -19.33
CA GLU A 89 40.79 11.45 -18.88
C GLU A 89 40.86 10.43 -20.03
#